data_AF-A0A7Y0Q673-F1
#
_entry.id   AF-A0A7Y0Q673-F1
#
_cell.length_a   1.000
_cell.length_b   1.000
_cell.length_c   1.000
_cell.angle_alpha   90.00
_cell.angle_beta   90.00
_cell.angle_gamma   90.00
#
_symmetry.space_group_name_H-M   'P 1'
#
loop_
_entity.id
_entity.type
_entity.pdbx_description
1 polymer ?
#
loop_
_entity_poly.entity_id
_entity_poly.type
_entity_poly.pdbx_seq_one_letter_code
_entity_poly.pdbx_strand_id
1 'polypeptide(L)'
;MRKVALVLSLLATNSAMSNEVITDELSAPSLELVTTILEFCIEQTSGHDEVNKDSETLQCVNSDLEISTYKTFKTYSELTSFISQEKGE
;
A
#
# COMPACT_ATOMS: atom_id res chain seq x y z
N MET A 1 71.67 -10.57 -14.38
CA MET A 1 70.94 -9.92 -13.27
C MET A 1 69.48 -10.34 -13.34
N ARG A 2 69.03 -11.20 -12.43
CA ARG A 2 67.63 -11.69 -12.35
C ARG A 2 66.79 -10.60 -11.68
N LYS A 3 65.84 -10.01 -12.40
CA LYS A 3 64.85 -9.10 -11.81
C LYS A 3 63.70 -9.94 -11.28
N VAL A 4 63.62 -10.05 -9.95
CA VAL A 4 62.48 -10.62 -9.23
C VAL A 4 61.36 -9.59 -9.29
N ALA A 5 60.27 -9.89 -10.00
CA ALA A 5 59.09 -9.04 -10.04
C ALA A 5 58.15 -9.44 -8.90
N LEU A 6 57.99 -8.52 -7.95
CA LEU A 6 57.12 -8.61 -6.79
C LEU A 6 55.64 -8.61 -7.21
N VAL A 7 54.89 -9.50 -6.57
CA VAL A 7 53.43 -9.63 -6.60
C VAL A 7 52.80 -8.36 -6.02
N LEU A 8 51.90 -7.70 -6.76
CA LEU A 8 51.08 -6.61 -6.23
C LEU A 8 49.62 -6.76 -6.70
N SER A 9 48.85 -7.43 -5.83
CA SER A 9 47.48 -7.11 -5.39
C SER A 9 46.57 -6.30 -6.33
N LEU A 10 45.50 -6.93 -6.82
CA LEU A 10 44.21 -6.26 -6.96
C LEU A 10 43.15 -7.07 -6.22
N LEU A 11 42.72 -6.54 -5.06
CA LEU A 11 41.51 -6.98 -4.38
C LEU A 11 40.33 -6.73 -5.32
N ALA A 12 39.59 -7.78 -5.66
CA ALA A 12 38.29 -7.65 -6.27
C ALA A 12 37.33 -7.05 -5.24
N THR A 13 37.13 -5.73 -5.30
CA THR A 13 35.99 -5.10 -4.62
C THR A 13 34.74 -5.47 -5.39
N ASN A 14 34.07 -6.54 -4.95
CA ASN A 14 32.67 -6.77 -5.30
C ASN A 14 31.87 -5.61 -4.70
N SER A 15 31.61 -4.60 -5.52
CA SER A 15 30.60 -3.60 -5.25
C SER A 15 29.24 -4.29 -5.35
N ALA A 16 28.80 -4.95 -4.28
CA ALA A 16 27.41 -5.29 -4.13
C ALA A 16 26.63 -3.96 -4.10
N MET A 17 25.99 -3.62 -5.21
CA MET A 17 25.01 -2.54 -5.21
C MET A 17 23.86 -2.98 -4.32
N SER A 18 23.77 -2.41 -3.12
CA SER A 18 22.53 -2.46 -2.34
C SER A 18 21.49 -1.66 -3.11
N ASN A 19 20.67 -2.35 -3.89
CA ASN A 19 19.38 -1.82 -4.31
C ASN A 19 18.48 -1.80 -3.06
N GLU A 20 18.60 -0.75 -2.25
CA GLU A 20 17.50 -0.39 -1.38
C GLU A 20 16.37 0.06 -2.30
N VAL A 21 15.48 -0.89 -2.63
CA VAL A 21 14.17 -0.55 -3.15
C VAL A 21 13.48 0.20 -2.03
N ILE A 22 13.52 1.53 -2.10
CA ILE A 22 12.65 2.39 -1.30
C ILE A 22 11.24 2.15 -1.84
N THR A 23 10.62 1.05 -1.40
CA THR A 23 9.17 0.98 -1.40
C THR A 23 8.74 1.95 -0.31
N ASP A 24 8.28 3.14 -0.72
CA ASP A 24 7.44 3.98 0.13
C ASP A 24 6.19 3.14 0.47
N GLU A 25 6.30 2.34 1.52
CA GLU A 25 5.22 1.49 1.98
C GLU A 25 4.19 2.42 2.60
N LEU A 26 3.10 2.69 1.87
CA LEU A 26 2.00 3.49 2.38
C LEU A 26 1.51 2.91 3.71
N SER A 27 1.18 3.78 4.65
CA SER A 27 0.65 3.36 5.94
C SER A 27 -0.69 2.62 5.76
N ALA A 28 -0.95 1.63 6.59
CA ALA A 28 -2.30 1.10 6.72
C ALA A 28 -3.20 2.15 7.36
N PRO A 29 -4.44 2.36 6.86
CA PRO A 29 -5.37 3.28 7.50
C PRO A 29 -5.87 2.71 8.83
N SER A 30 -6.37 3.56 9.72
CA SER A 30 -7.05 3.12 10.95
C SER A 30 -8.50 2.71 10.66
N LEU A 31 -9.08 1.86 11.51
CA LEU A 31 -10.51 1.52 11.43
C LEU A 31 -11.40 2.75 11.48
N GLU A 32 -11.13 3.66 12.41
CA GLU A 32 -11.92 4.89 12.59
C GLU A 32 -11.96 5.69 11.28
N LEU A 33 -10.81 5.89 10.65
CA LEU A 33 -10.70 6.60 9.38
C LEU A 33 -11.51 5.91 8.28
N VAL A 34 -11.29 4.59 8.08
CA VAL A 34 -12.00 3.83 7.04
C VAL A 34 -13.50 3.83 7.27
N THR A 35 -13.95 3.75 8.53
CA THR A 35 -15.36 3.78 8.89
C THR A 35 -15.98 5.14 8.59
N THR A 36 -15.31 6.25 8.98
CA THR A 36 -15.79 7.61 8.67
C THR A 36 -15.91 7.85 7.17
N ILE A 37 -14.90 7.44 6.38
CA ILE A 37 -14.93 7.57 4.93
C ILE A 37 -16.05 6.72 4.34
N LEU A 38 -16.22 5.47 4.81
CA LEU A 38 -17.26 4.57 4.33
C LEU A 38 -18.67 5.15 4.57
N GLU A 39 -18.93 5.66 5.78
CA GLU A 39 -20.21 6.28 6.12
C GLU A 39 -20.51 7.46 5.18
N PHE A 40 -19.54 8.35 4.98
CA PHE A 40 -19.65 9.45 4.02
C PHE A 40 -19.96 8.95 2.60
N CYS A 41 -19.22 7.94 2.11
CA CYS A 41 -19.43 7.39 0.77
C CYS A 41 -20.81 6.73 0.60
N ILE A 42 -21.33 6.05 1.62
CA ILE A 42 -22.67 5.44 1.59
C ILE A 42 -23.76 6.52 1.50
N GLU A 43 -23.61 7.62 2.25
CA GLU A 43 -24.53 8.76 2.18
C GLU A 43 -24.55 9.36 0.77
N GLN A 44 -23.39 9.52 0.13
CA GLN A 44 -23.29 10.04 -1.24
C GLN A 44 -23.87 9.07 -2.30
N THR A 45 -23.78 7.75 -2.10
CA THR A 45 -24.31 6.75 -3.05
C THR A 45 -25.76 6.34 -2.77
N SER A 46 -26.43 6.92 -1.77
CA SER A 46 -27.80 6.56 -1.36
C SER A 46 -28.90 6.85 -2.38
N GLY A 47 -28.59 7.54 -3.49
CA GLY A 47 -29.52 7.85 -4.59
C GLY A 47 -29.18 7.23 -5.95
N HIS A 48 -28.17 6.36 -6.04
CA HIS A 48 -27.71 5.72 -7.29
C HIS A 48 -28.22 4.27 -7.45
N ASP A 49 -28.20 3.74 -8.68
CA ASP A 49 -28.67 2.39 -9.02
C ASP A 49 -28.02 1.31 -8.14
N GLU A 50 -28.85 0.46 -7.50
CA GLU A 50 -28.38 -0.55 -6.55
C GLU A 50 -27.38 -1.56 -7.13
N VAL A 51 -27.38 -1.74 -8.46
CA VAL A 51 -26.57 -2.74 -9.16
C VAL A 51 -25.06 -2.46 -9.05
N ASN A 52 -24.65 -1.20 -8.87
CA ASN A 52 -23.24 -0.80 -8.83
C ASN A 52 -22.79 -0.22 -7.47
N LYS A 53 -23.67 -0.22 -6.47
CA LYS A 53 -23.45 0.47 -5.19
C LYS A 53 -22.14 0.07 -4.50
N ASP A 54 -21.82 -1.22 -4.47
CA ASP A 54 -20.59 -1.73 -3.83
C ASP A 54 -19.32 -1.25 -4.54
N SER A 55 -19.34 -1.21 -5.88
CA SER A 55 -18.20 -0.75 -6.68
C SER A 55 -18.00 0.76 -6.55
N GLU A 56 -19.10 1.52 -6.55
CA GLU A 56 -19.07 2.97 -6.37
C GLU A 56 -18.59 3.34 -4.96
N THR A 57 -19.08 2.63 -3.94
CA THR A 57 -18.63 2.81 -2.56
C THR A 57 -17.15 2.44 -2.40
N LEU A 58 -16.68 1.33 -2.97
CA LEU A 58 -15.26 0.97 -2.96
C LEU A 58 -14.39 2.05 -3.63
N GLN A 59 -14.83 2.55 -4.79
CA GLN A 59 -14.11 3.58 -5.51
C GLN A 59 -14.03 4.89 -4.71
N CYS A 60 -15.14 5.30 -4.10
CA CYS A 60 -15.18 6.48 -3.24
C CYS A 60 -14.20 6.36 -2.06
N VAL A 61 -14.23 5.23 -1.34
CA VAL A 61 -13.33 4.99 -0.20
C VAL A 61 -11.87 4.99 -0.64
N ASN A 62 -11.53 4.27 -1.71
CA ASN A 62 -10.16 4.20 -2.21
C ASN A 62 -9.63 5.54 -2.70
N SER A 63 -10.49 6.38 -3.28
CA SER A 63 -10.08 7.71 -3.74
C SER A 63 -9.66 8.59 -2.57
N ASP A 64 -10.42 8.57 -1.46
CA ASP A 64 -10.10 9.37 -0.28
C ASP A 64 -8.84 8.86 0.45
N LEU A 65 -8.67 7.53 0.52
CA LEU A 65 -7.46 6.90 1.05
C LEU A 65 -6.22 7.22 0.22
N GLU A 66 -6.33 7.20 -1.12
CA GLU A 66 -5.23 7.54 -2.02
C GLU A 66 -4.80 9.01 -1.87
N ILE A 67 -5.77 9.94 -1.79
CA ILE A 67 -5.53 11.36 -1.51
C ILE A 67 -4.79 11.53 -0.17
N SER A 68 -5.17 10.72 0.81
CA SER A 68 -4.59 10.71 2.15
C SER A 68 -3.32 9.85 2.26
N THR A 69 -2.79 9.33 1.15
CA THR A 69 -1.57 8.49 1.09
C THR A 69 -1.62 7.23 1.95
N TYR A 70 -2.79 6.60 2.05
CA TYR A 70 -2.98 5.32 2.72
C TYR A 70 -3.07 4.16 1.72
N LYS A 71 -2.82 2.94 2.21
CA LYS A 71 -3.13 1.71 1.47
C LYS A 71 -4.63 1.64 1.15
N THR A 72 -4.95 1.22 -0.07
CA THR A 72 -6.31 1.05 -0.59
C THR A 72 -6.74 -0.42 -0.56
N PHE A 73 -8.03 -0.67 -0.76
CA PHE A 73 -8.61 -2.01 -0.80
C PHE A 73 -8.80 -2.47 -2.25
N LYS A 74 -8.51 -3.74 -2.55
CA LYS A 74 -8.69 -4.30 -3.90
C LYS A 74 -10.13 -4.63 -4.21
N THR A 75 -10.90 -4.98 -3.19
CA THR A 75 -12.30 -5.42 -3.33
C THR A 75 -13.15 -4.87 -2.20
N TYR A 76 -14.45 -4.75 -2.45
CA TYR A 76 -15.41 -4.35 -1.43
C TYR A 76 -15.43 -5.36 -0.26
N SER A 77 -15.24 -6.65 -0.54
CA SER A 77 -15.12 -7.69 0.48
C SER A 77 -13.91 -7.49 1.41
N GLU A 78 -12.80 -6.95 0.89
CA GLU A 78 -11.61 -6.67 1.69
C GLU A 78 -11.87 -5.48 2.62
N LEU A 79 -12.50 -4.43 2.10
CA LEU A 79 -12.95 -3.26 2.87
C LEU A 79 -13.91 -3.67 4.00
N THR A 80 -14.93 -4.47 3.72
CA THR A 80 -15.89 -4.91 4.75
C THR A 80 -15.22 -5.83 5.77
N SER A 81 -14.33 -6.72 5.33
CA SER A 81 -13.57 -7.60 6.24
C SER A 81 -12.67 -6.79 7.18
N PHE A 82 -12.02 -5.74 6.68
CA PHE A 82 -11.20 -4.84 7.49
C PHE A 82 -12.02 -4.20 8.62
N ILE A 83 -13.26 -3.80 8.33
CA ILE A 83 -14.16 -3.19 9.32
C ILE A 83 -14.71 -4.23 10.31
N SER A 84 -15.01 -5.44 9.84
CA SER A 84 -15.54 -6.52 10.67
C SER A 84 -14.50 -7.10 11.64
N GLN A 85 -13.23 -7.21 11.23
CA GLN A 85 -12.17 -7.82 12.05
C GLN A 85 -11.91 -7.07 13.36
N GLU A 86 -12.10 -5.75 13.38
CA GLU A 86 -11.87 -4.93 14.58
C GLU A 86 -13.13 -4.80 15.46
N LYS A 87 -14.31 -5.19 14.95
CA LYS A 87 -15.57 -5.27 15.74
C LYS A 87 -15.67 -6.51 16.64
N GLY A 88 -14.77 -7.48 16.49
CA GLY A 88 -14.65 -8.61 17.43
C GLY A 88 -15.73 -9.69 17.33
N GLU A 89 -16.24 -9.97 16.11
CA GLU A 89 -17.10 -11.13 15.82
C GLU A 89 -16.31 -12.28 15.14
#